data_AF-A0A330L136-F1
#
_entry.id   AF-A0A330L136-F1
#
_cell.length_a   1.000
_cell.length_b   1.000
_cell.length_c   1.000
_cell.angle_alpha   90.00
_cell.angle_beta   90.00
_cell.angle_gamma   90.00
#
_symmetry.space_group_name_H-M   'P 1'
#
loop_
_entity.id
_entity.type
_entity.pdbx_description
1 polymer ?
#
loop_
_entity_poly.entity_id
_entity_poly.type
_entity_poly.pdbx_seq_one_letter_code
_entity_poly.pdbx_strand_id
1 'polypeptide(L)'
;MNRATLLPLTPAALLLPIIFLVASEATATETTVVTEGQYVMADGDTLAMAEDKVLQRAQRKAVEEAGIYLESTFHDYESVRNGKSTQVSALEIRTLAAAITKTDVLESRRSFEHGRPVFTIRIRAVVNVDHLQEAVRRWRSEEQLAAHFRQLQKENAELKAQLREAQTPPSGVRTLAIDPPGRTGSQGQARHLLETALHSYNLRQKIDLTSQAAALDPQFVDPLIVRGQTYLKMASLAFSNKSLPSEYSEYIDCARMDFDRALILDARNPWALLGQGDVHTWLNQPEVAENAYTQALEIDPFFDIARQRLIRVTTSQARKLVSTKQWGPAMTTLNRMLNSSASESWIPSQKEAYLLRGELHQRLNQSAQAIDDLSVVIDIDPTHVQALMMRGQLYQEQQHGQLAKEDFEQACILGAPTACEQLP
;
A
#
# COMPACT_ATOMS: atom_id res chain seq x y z
N MET A 1 57.92 32.58 -27.82
CA MET A 1 57.60 34.02 -27.93
C MET A 1 57.51 34.38 -29.40
N ASN A 2 56.55 35.25 -29.74
CA ASN A 2 56.25 35.88 -31.05
C ASN A 2 55.53 34.98 -32.06
N ARG A 3 54.19 35.05 -32.15
CA ARG A 3 53.28 36.11 -32.67
C ARG A 3 52.92 35.79 -34.12
N ALA A 4 51.74 35.19 -34.31
CA ALA A 4 51.06 35.13 -35.59
C ALA A 4 50.31 36.45 -35.83
N THR A 5 50.67 37.12 -36.92
CA THR A 5 50.05 38.35 -37.43
C THR A 5 48.87 38.03 -38.34
N LEU A 6 47.80 38.79 -38.11
CA LEU A 6 46.55 38.84 -38.87
C LEU A 6 46.78 39.29 -40.33
N LEU A 7 45.99 38.75 -41.25
CA LEU A 7 45.69 39.35 -42.56
C LEU A 7 44.18 39.22 -42.84
N PRO A 8 43.53 40.24 -43.44
CA PRO A 8 42.09 40.43 -43.36
C PRO A 8 41.30 39.96 -44.59
N LEU A 9 39.99 39.92 -44.37
CA LEU A 9 38.90 39.48 -45.24
C LEU A 9 38.78 40.22 -46.59
N THR A 10 38.29 39.49 -47.60
CA THR A 10 37.44 40.03 -48.68
C THR A 10 36.19 39.15 -48.83
N PRO A 11 35.03 39.70 -49.24
CA PRO A 11 33.73 39.07 -49.01
C PRO A 11 33.29 38.22 -50.21
N ALA A 12 33.03 36.94 -49.99
CA ALA A 12 32.34 36.08 -50.96
C ALA A 12 30.93 35.80 -50.45
N ALA A 13 29.94 36.30 -51.19
CA ALA A 13 28.53 36.07 -50.98
C ALA A 13 28.20 34.57 -51.03
N LEU A 14 27.68 34.03 -49.91
CA LEU A 14 27.14 32.69 -49.82
C LEU A 14 25.63 32.78 -49.64
N LEU A 15 24.92 32.41 -50.71
CA LEU A 15 23.49 32.13 -50.74
C LEU A 15 23.20 30.90 -49.85
N LEU A 16 22.46 31.12 -48.77
CA LEU A 16 21.93 30.10 -47.88
C LEU A 16 20.59 29.59 -48.45
N PRO A 17 20.41 28.29 -48.75
CA PRO A 17 19.07 27.74 -48.87
C PRO A 17 18.55 27.45 -47.45
N ILE A 18 17.41 28.06 -47.13
CA ILE A 18 16.67 27.78 -45.90
C ILE A 18 16.11 26.36 -46.02
N ILE A 19 16.68 25.42 -45.28
CA ILE A 19 16.13 24.08 -45.10
C ILE A 19 14.92 24.23 -44.17
N PHE A 20 13.71 24.14 -44.74
CA PHE A 20 12.50 23.91 -43.99
C PHE A 20 12.57 22.50 -43.39
N LEU A 21 12.96 22.41 -42.12
CA LEU A 21 12.73 21.21 -41.31
C LEU A 21 11.21 21.17 -41.04
N VAL A 22 10.48 20.40 -41.84
CA VAL A 22 9.12 20.00 -41.48
C VAL A 22 9.26 19.05 -40.30
N ALA A 23 8.95 19.54 -39.10
CA ALA A 23 8.74 18.67 -37.96
C ALA A 23 7.55 17.76 -38.30
N SER A 24 7.82 16.46 -38.46
CA SER A 24 6.78 15.45 -38.46
C SER A 24 6.11 15.51 -37.10
N GLU A 25 4.87 15.98 -37.04
CA GLU A 25 4.01 15.80 -35.88
C GLU A 25 3.92 14.30 -35.61
N ALA A 26 4.40 13.85 -34.46
CA ALA A 26 4.13 12.53 -33.95
C ALA A 26 2.65 12.51 -33.54
N THR A 27 1.78 12.11 -34.47
CA THR A 27 0.36 11.89 -34.17
C THR A 27 0.25 10.66 -33.27
N ALA A 28 -0.30 10.84 -32.07
CA ALA A 28 -0.73 9.74 -31.21
C ALA A 28 -1.63 8.79 -32.04
N THR A 29 -1.30 7.50 -32.06
CA THR A 29 -1.95 6.53 -32.95
C THR A 29 -3.23 5.98 -32.33
N GLU A 30 -4.24 6.84 -32.21
CA GLU A 30 -5.59 6.40 -31.88
C GLU A 30 -6.22 5.68 -33.07
N THR A 31 -6.67 4.44 -32.85
CA THR A 31 -7.35 3.63 -33.86
C THR A 31 -8.81 3.47 -33.47
N THR A 32 -9.71 3.63 -34.43
CA THR A 32 -11.14 3.42 -34.20
C THR A 32 -11.56 2.08 -34.79
N VAL A 33 -12.13 1.22 -33.96
CA VAL A 33 -12.49 -0.14 -34.35
C VAL A 33 -13.98 -0.36 -34.08
N VAL A 34 -14.67 -0.96 -35.06
CA VAL A 34 -16.08 -1.33 -34.92
C VAL A 34 -16.21 -2.84 -34.94
N THR A 35 -16.54 -3.42 -33.80
CA THR A 35 -16.60 -4.88 -33.61
C THR A 35 -17.95 -5.34 -33.09
N GLU A 36 -18.23 -6.62 -33.30
CA GLU A 36 -19.39 -7.31 -32.74
C GLU A 36 -18.93 -8.40 -31.76
N GLY A 37 -19.49 -8.38 -30.55
CA GLY A 37 -19.31 -9.37 -29.51
C GLY A 37 -20.59 -10.17 -29.28
N GLN A 38 -20.42 -11.47 -28.99
CA GLN A 38 -21.53 -12.39 -28.72
C GLN A 38 -21.30 -13.18 -27.43
N TYR A 39 -22.34 -13.33 -26.63
CA TYR A 39 -22.33 -14.09 -25.38
C TYR A 39 -23.61 -14.92 -25.23
N VAL A 40 -23.44 -16.21 -24.95
CA VAL A 40 -24.54 -17.10 -24.59
C VAL A 40 -24.62 -17.15 -23.07
N MET A 41 -25.77 -16.82 -22.51
CA MET A 41 -25.99 -16.74 -21.06
C MET A 41 -25.79 -18.13 -20.41
N ALA A 42 -24.99 -18.19 -19.34
CA ALA A 42 -24.68 -19.43 -18.62
C ALA A 42 -25.69 -19.71 -17.49
N ASP A 43 -25.75 -20.97 -17.07
CA ASP A 43 -26.63 -21.47 -16.00
C ASP A 43 -26.16 -20.92 -14.63
N GLY A 44 -26.54 -19.67 -14.32
CA GLY A 44 -26.12 -18.94 -13.12
C GLY A 44 -25.88 -17.44 -13.33
N ASP A 45 -25.89 -16.97 -14.58
CA ASP A 45 -25.78 -15.55 -14.87
C ASP A 45 -27.08 -14.80 -14.57
N THR A 46 -26.95 -13.53 -14.19
CA THR A 46 -28.06 -12.56 -14.27
C THR A 46 -28.04 -11.86 -15.63
N LEU A 47 -29.15 -11.22 -16.02
CA LEU A 47 -29.20 -10.42 -17.25
C LEU A 47 -28.09 -9.37 -17.30
N ALA A 48 -27.86 -8.67 -16.18
CA ALA A 48 -26.80 -7.66 -16.06
C ALA A 48 -25.39 -8.27 -16.22
N MET A 49 -25.14 -9.46 -15.66
CA MET A 49 -23.87 -10.17 -15.84
C MET A 49 -23.66 -10.59 -17.30
N ALA A 50 -24.71 -11.01 -18.00
CA ALA A 50 -24.62 -11.36 -19.41
C ALA A 50 -24.34 -10.13 -20.30
N GLU A 51 -24.90 -8.97 -19.95
CA GLU A 51 -24.65 -7.69 -20.63
C GLU A 51 -23.21 -7.16 -20.42
N ASP A 52 -22.69 -7.26 -19.20
CA ASP A 52 -21.30 -6.90 -18.90
C ASP A 52 -20.31 -7.83 -19.63
N LYS A 53 -20.57 -9.14 -19.61
CA LYS A 53 -19.73 -10.14 -20.29
C LYS A 53 -19.70 -9.97 -21.80
N VAL A 54 -20.82 -9.65 -22.44
CA VAL A 54 -20.84 -9.41 -23.90
C VAL A 54 -20.11 -8.11 -24.26
N LEU A 55 -20.17 -7.09 -23.39
CA LEU A 55 -19.43 -5.84 -23.56
C LEU A 55 -17.93 -6.04 -23.47
N GLN A 56 -17.46 -6.74 -22.44
CA GLN A 56 -16.05 -7.07 -22.28
C GLN A 56 -15.52 -7.87 -23.47
N ARG A 57 -16.30 -8.82 -24.00
CA ARG A 57 -15.93 -9.58 -25.21
C ARG A 57 -15.79 -8.69 -26.45
N ALA A 58 -16.71 -7.75 -26.65
CA ALA A 58 -16.66 -6.84 -27.78
C ALA A 58 -15.45 -5.90 -27.68
N GLN A 59 -15.17 -5.38 -26.47
CA GLN A 59 -14.02 -4.54 -26.16
C GLN A 59 -12.69 -5.27 -26.37
N ARG A 60 -12.59 -6.52 -25.91
CA ARG A 60 -11.42 -7.38 -26.16
C ARG A 60 -11.14 -7.53 -27.65
N LYS A 61 -12.17 -7.90 -28.41
CA LYS A 61 -12.05 -8.04 -29.87
C LYS A 61 -11.64 -6.74 -30.55
N ALA A 62 -12.10 -5.59 -30.06
CA ALA A 62 -11.69 -4.28 -30.59
C ALA A 62 -10.20 -3.99 -30.35
N VAL A 63 -9.67 -4.37 -29.19
CA VAL A 63 -8.23 -4.25 -28.87
C VAL A 63 -7.39 -5.22 -29.71
N GLU A 64 -7.87 -6.44 -29.92
CA GLU A 64 -7.22 -7.43 -30.78
C GLU A 64 -7.13 -6.96 -32.24
N GLU A 65 -8.23 -6.41 -32.78
CA GLU A 65 -8.31 -5.86 -34.14
C GLU A 65 -7.48 -4.57 -34.31
N ALA A 66 -7.26 -3.81 -33.23
CA ALA A 66 -6.37 -2.63 -33.21
C ALA A 66 -4.87 -2.96 -33.34
N GLY A 67 -4.50 -4.25 -33.38
CA GLY A 67 -3.16 -4.69 -33.78
C GLY A 67 -2.29 -5.31 -32.68
N ILE A 68 -2.86 -5.62 -31.51
CA ILE A 68 -2.13 -6.33 -30.44
C ILE A 68 -2.88 -7.61 -30.10
N TYR A 69 -2.26 -8.76 -30.40
CA TYR A 69 -2.74 -10.05 -29.95
C TYR A 69 -2.49 -10.17 -28.43
N LEU A 70 -3.55 -10.06 -27.64
CA LEU A 70 -3.53 -10.47 -26.24
C LEU A 70 -3.48 -12.00 -26.24
N GLU A 71 -2.29 -12.59 -26.05
CA GLU A 71 -2.22 -14.03 -25.75
C GLU A 71 -3.02 -14.27 -24.47
N SER A 72 -4.21 -14.85 -24.66
CA SER A 72 -5.09 -15.35 -23.62
C SER A 72 -4.42 -16.54 -22.93
N THR A 73 -3.41 -16.28 -22.09
CA THR A 73 -2.94 -17.25 -21.08
C THR A 73 -3.87 -17.23 -19.88
N PHE A 74 -5.16 -17.44 -20.13
CA PHE A 74 -6.14 -17.80 -19.11
C PHE A 74 -6.87 -19.02 -19.66
N HIS A 75 -6.38 -20.20 -19.31
CA HIS A 75 -7.24 -21.37 -19.32
C HIS A 75 -8.34 -21.09 -18.29
N ASP A 76 -9.59 -21.11 -18.74
CA ASP A 76 -10.78 -21.18 -17.91
C ASP A 76 -10.65 -22.40 -16.98
N TYR A 77 -10.04 -22.22 -15.82
CA TYR A 77 -10.11 -23.21 -14.75
C TYR A 77 -11.29 -22.85 -13.87
N GLU A 78 -12.47 -23.29 -14.29
CA GLU A 78 -13.61 -23.49 -13.39
C GLU A 78 -13.21 -24.48 -12.29
N SER A 79 -12.66 -23.97 -11.19
CA SER A 79 -12.57 -24.73 -9.94
C SER A 79 -13.78 -24.36 -9.08
N VAL A 80 -14.83 -25.17 -9.17
CA VAL A 80 -15.96 -25.13 -8.25
C VAL A 80 -15.49 -25.48 -6.84
N ARG A 81 -15.45 -24.49 -5.95
CA ARG A 81 -15.41 -24.72 -4.51
C ARG A 81 -16.41 -23.77 -3.84
N ASN A 82 -17.45 -24.36 -3.23
CA ASN A 82 -18.50 -23.68 -2.45
C ASN A 82 -19.40 -22.67 -3.21
N GLY A 83 -19.82 -23.00 -4.44
CA GLY A 83 -21.02 -22.37 -5.04
C GLY A 83 -20.95 -20.88 -5.37
N LYS A 84 -19.76 -20.27 -5.38
CA LYS A 84 -19.54 -18.93 -5.94
C LYS A 84 -18.46 -19.02 -7.01
N SER A 85 -18.87 -18.89 -8.27
CA SER A 85 -17.95 -18.68 -9.39
C SER A 85 -17.59 -17.20 -9.43
N THR A 86 -16.35 -16.86 -9.12
CA THR A 86 -15.79 -15.56 -9.49
C THR A 86 -14.42 -15.80 -10.08
N GLN A 87 -14.38 -15.85 -11.41
CA GLN A 87 -13.17 -15.63 -12.18
C GLN A 87 -13.52 -14.67 -13.31
N VAL A 88 -13.17 -13.41 -13.12
CA VAL A 88 -12.85 -12.50 -14.22
C VAL A 88 -11.43 -12.07 -13.93
N SER A 89 -10.52 -12.27 -14.88
CA SER A 89 -9.11 -11.98 -14.64
C SER A 89 -8.96 -10.46 -14.48
N ALA A 90 -8.60 -10.01 -13.27
CA ALA A 90 -8.43 -8.58 -12.98
C ALA A 90 -7.39 -7.90 -13.89
N LEU A 91 -6.51 -8.72 -14.50
CA LEU A 91 -5.50 -8.31 -15.46
C LEU A 91 -6.10 -7.89 -16.81
N GLU A 92 -7.05 -8.66 -17.32
CA GLU A 92 -7.70 -8.37 -18.58
C GLU A 92 -8.52 -7.08 -18.49
N ILE A 93 -9.25 -6.87 -17.38
CA ILE A 93 -10.02 -5.65 -17.17
C ILE A 93 -9.10 -4.41 -17.16
N ARG A 94 -7.95 -4.49 -16.47
CA ARG A 94 -6.99 -3.36 -16.40
C ARG A 94 -6.35 -3.04 -17.74
N THR A 95 -6.03 -4.05 -18.54
CA THR A 95 -5.41 -3.86 -19.86
C THR A 95 -6.41 -3.32 -20.87
N LEU A 96 -7.66 -3.80 -20.86
CA LEU A 96 -8.74 -3.24 -21.68
C LEU A 96 -9.07 -1.79 -21.29
N ALA A 97 -9.14 -1.49 -19.99
CA ALA A 97 -9.42 -0.14 -19.49
C ALA A 97 -8.30 0.87 -19.81
N ALA A 98 -7.04 0.42 -19.86
CA ALA A 98 -5.92 1.27 -20.25
C ALA A 98 -5.84 1.51 -21.77
N ALA A 99 -6.30 0.54 -22.58
CA ALA A 99 -6.25 0.62 -24.03
C ALA A 99 -7.40 1.42 -24.64
N ILE A 100 -8.60 1.28 -24.09
CA ILE A 100 -9.82 1.83 -24.67
C ILE A 100 -10.13 3.17 -24.01
N THR A 101 -9.96 4.26 -24.76
CA THR A 101 -10.26 5.61 -24.27
C THR A 101 -11.74 5.92 -24.32
N LYS A 102 -12.46 5.34 -25.29
CA LYS A 102 -13.91 5.53 -25.45
C LYS A 102 -14.57 4.31 -26.06
N THR A 103 -15.75 3.94 -25.55
CA THR A 103 -16.63 2.92 -26.14
C THR A 103 -18.02 3.49 -26.38
N ASP A 104 -18.50 3.42 -27.62
CA ASP A 104 -19.87 3.77 -28.01
C ASP A 104 -20.62 2.48 -28.43
N VAL A 105 -21.74 2.15 -27.77
CA VAL A 105 -22.58 1.02 -28.17
C VAL A 105 -23.47 1.45 -29.34
N LEU A 106 -23.30 0.82 -30.50
CA LEU A 106 -24.02 1.14 -31.72
C LEU A 106 -25.35 0.36 -31.83
N GLU A 107 -25.32 -0.92 -31.44
CA GLU A 107 -26.47 -1.81 -31.52
C GLU A 107 -26.38 -2.86 -30.41
N SER A 108 -27.51 -3.17 -29.77
CA SER A 108 -27.62 -4.25 -28.79
C SER A 108 -28.89 -5.03 -29.07
N ARG A 109 -28.75 -6.34 -29.28
CA ARG A 109 -29.86 -7.24 -29.60
C ARG A 109 -29.76 -8.51 -28.78
N ARG A 110 -30.92 -9.06 -28.47
CA ARG A 110 -31.06 -10.33 -27.74
C ARG A 110 -31.84 -11.30 -28.61
N SER A 111 -31.33 -12.51 -28.75
CA SER A 111 -31.98 -13.61 -29.45
C SER A 111 -32.05 -14.83 -28.53
N PHE A 112 -32.79 -15.85 -28.97
CA PHE A 112 -32.82 -17.15 -28.31
C PHE A 112 -32.32 -18.19 -29.29
N GLU A 113 -31.21 -18.85 -28.96
CA GLU A 113 -30.69 -19.97 -29.73
C GLU A 113 -30.67 -21.21 -28.84
N HIS A 114 -31.24 -22.31 -29.34
CA HIS A 114 -31.28 -23.59 -28.61
C HIS A 114 -31.85 -23.50 -27.18
N GLY A 115 -32.81 -22.59 -26.94
CA GLY A 115 -33.44 -22.38 -25.64
C GLY A 115 -32.61 -21.55 -24.64
N ARG A 116 -31.46 -20.98 -25.06
CA ARG A 116 -30.63 -20.09 -24.23
C ARG A 116 -30.64 -18.66 -24.76
N PRO A 117 -30.69 -17.63 -23.89
CA PRO A 117 -30.55 -16.23 -24.30
C PRO A 117 -29.15 -15.98 -24.86
N VAL A 118 -29.09 -15.39 -26.05
CA VAL A 118 -27.86 -14.94 -26.70
C VAL A 118 -27.88 -13.42 -26.78
N PHE A 119 -26.83 -12.81 -26.25
CA PHE A 119 -26.60 -11.37 -26.28
C PHE A 119 -25.61 -11.06 -27.38
N THR A 120 -25.96 -10.08 -28.20
CA THR A 120 -25.11 -9.61 -29.28
C THR A 120 -25.03 -8.10 -29.21
N ILE A 121 -23.82 -7.56 -29.14
CA ILE A 121 -23.62 -6.12 -29.16
C ILE A 121 -22.63 -5.74 -30.25
N ARG A 122 -22.87 -4.58 -30.85
CA ARG A 122 -21.96 -3.93 -31.78
C ARG A 122 -21.47 -2.64 -31.15
N ILE A 123 -20.17 -2.49 -31.03
CA ILE A 123 -19.55 -1.31 -30.42
C ILE A 123 -18.63 -0.60 -31.42
N ARG A 124 -18.39 0.68 -31.16
CA ARG A 124 -17.28 1.45 -31.70
C ARG A 124 -16.36 1.79 -30.54
N ALA A 125 -15.12 1.33 -30.58
CA ALA A 125 -14.11 1.64 -29.58
C ALA A 125 -13.00 2.50 -30.18
N VAL A 126 -12.51 3.47 -29.40
CA VAL A 126 -11.28 4.20 -29.67
C VAL A 126 -10.18 3.57 -28.84
N VAL A 127 -9.17 3.02 -29.51
CA VAL A 127 -8.07 2.28 -28.89
C VAL A 127 -6.78 3.07 -29.07
N ASN A 128 -6.12 3.38 -27.96
CA ASN A 128 -4.79 4.00 -27.95
C ASN A 128 -3.73 2.91 -27.81
N VAL A 129 -2.95 2.70 -28.87
CA VAL A 129 -1.96 1.63 -28.95
C VAL A 129 -0.75 1.92 -28.05
N ASP A 130 -0.41 3.19 -27.85
CA ASP A 130 0.75 3.60 -27.06
C ASP A 130 0.53 3.34 -25.56
N HIS A 131 -0.63 3.73 -25.03
CA HIS A 131 -1.02 3.42 -23.64
C HIS A 131 -1.13 1.93 -23.37
N LEU A 132 -1.60 1.16 -24.35
CA LEU A 132 -1.66 -0.29 -24.25
C LEU A 132 -0.26 -0.92 -24.19
N GLN A 133 0.70 -0.43 -24.98
CA GLN A 133 2.08 -0.90 -24.93
C GLN A 133 2.76 -0.58 -23.59
N GLU A 134 2.52 0.60 -23.03
CA GLU A 134 3.03 0.98 -21.71
C GLU A 134 2.45 0.10 -20.60
N ALA A 135 1.13 -0.14 -20.63
CA ALA A 135 0.48 -1.02 -19.67
C ALA A 135 1.04 -2.46 -19.72
N VAL A 136 1.27 -3.00 -20.92
CA VAL A 136 1.87 -4.33 -21.10
C VAL A 136 3.34 -4.37 -20.64
N ARG A 137 4.14 -3.32 -20.92
CA ARG A 137 5.54 -3.24 -20.46
C ARG A 137 5.63 -3.15 -18.94
N ARG A 138 4.82 -2.28 -18.33
CA ARG A 138 4.72 -2.13 -16.87
C ARG A 138 4.33 -3.45 -16.23
N TRP A 139 3.34 -4.13 -16.78
CA TRP A 139 2.94 -5.45 -16.31
C TRP A 139 4.07 -6.49 -16.39
N ARG A 140 4.75 -6.64 -17.53
CA ARG A 140 5.87 -7.59 -17.66
C ARG A 140 6.96 -7.33 -16.61
N SER A 141 7.22 -6.07 -16.30
CA SER A 141 8.17 -5.69 -15.26
C SER A 141 7.68 -6.06 -13.85
N GLU A 142 6.39 -5.84 -13.55
CA GLU A 142 5.78 -6.17 -12.26
C GLU A 142 5.68 -7.69 -12.06
N GLU A 143 5.40 -8.46 -13.11
CA GLU A 143 5.36 -9.92 -13.05
C GLU A 143 6.76 -10.52 -12.83
N GLN A 144 7.77 -10.00 -13.53
CA GLN A 144 9.17 -10.37 -13.31
C GLN A 144 9.61 -10.05 -11.87
N LEU A 145 9.22 -8.88 -11.35
CA LEU A 145 9.50 -8.49 -9.97
C LEU A 145 8.79 -9.40 -8.96
N ALA A 146 7.53 -9.74 -9.20
CA ALA A 146 6.75 -10.64 -8.33
C ALA A 146 7.28 -12.08 -8.37
N ALA A 147 7.76 -12.55 -9.52
CA ALA A 147 8.42 -13.85 -9.65
C ALA A 147 9.75 -13.86 -8.91
N HIS A 148 10.57 -12.81 -9.08
CA HIS A 148 11.84 -12.65 -8.37
C HIS A 148 11.60 -12.59 -6.85
N PHE A 149 10.59 -11.86 -6.39
CA PHE A 149 10.25 -11.77 -4.98
C PHE A 149 9.83 -13.12 -4.40
N ARG A 150 9.01 -13.90 -5.13
CA ARG A 150 8.66 -15.27 -4.75
C ARG A 150 9.89 -16.17 -4.66
N GLN A 151 10.83 -16.03 -5.59
CA GLN A 151 12.09 -16.77 -5.56
C GLN A 151 12.95 -16.39 -4.34
N LEU A 152 13.11 -15.09 -4.06
CA LEU A 152 13.80 -14.60 -2.87
C LEU A 152 13.16 -15.07 -1.57
N GLN A 153 11.83 -15.15 -1.50
CA GLN A 153 11.14 -15.69 -0.33
C GLN A 153 11.42 -17.18 -0.14
N LYS A 154 11.46 -17.95 -1.24
CA LYS A 154 11.80 -19.37 -1.22
C LYS A 154 13.25 -19.58 -0.79
N GLU A 155 14.20 -18.83 -1.36
CA GLU A 155 15.61 -18.85 -0.98
C GLU A 155 15.80 -18.47 0.49
N ASN A 156 15.09 -17.44 0.98
CA ASN A 156 15.11 -17.08 2.40
C ASN A 156 14.55 -18.18 3.30
N ALA A 157 13.50 -18.87 2.87
CA ALA A 157 12.93 -19.99 3.62
C ALA A 157 13.90 -21.19 3.66
N GLU A 158 14.56 -21.49 2.54
CA GLU A 158 15.58 -22.54 2.43
C GLU A 158 16.82 -22.21 3.27
N LEU A 159 17.35 -20.99 3.19
CA LEU A 159 18.47 -20.53 4.02
C LEU A 159 18.12 -20.56 5.52
N LYS A 160 16.89 -20.19 5.89
CA LYS A 160 16.42 -20.34 7.28
C LYS A 160 16.33 -21.80 7.72
N ALA A 161 15.92 -22.70 6.83
CA ALA A 161 15.91 -24.13 7.10
C ALA A 161 17.33 -24.69 7.26
N GLN A 162 18.25 -24.31 6.38
CA GLN A 162 19.67 -24.67 6.46
C GLN A 162 20.33 -24.12 7.73
N LEU A 163 20.00 -22.89 8.13
CA LEU A 163 20.49 -22.32 9.39
C LEU A 163 19.99 -23.13 10.59
N ARG A 164 18.72 -23.54 10.59
CA ARG A 164 18.16 -24.41 11.63
C ARG A 164 18.86 -25.77 11.66
N GLU A 165 19.14 -26.36 10.51
CA GLU A 165 19.86 -27.63 10.39
C GLU A 165 21.32 -27.50 10.86
N ALA A 166 22.02 -26.44 10.47
CA ALA A 166 23.38 -26.15 10.93
C ALA A 166 23.46 -25.83 12.44
N GLN A 167 22.37 -25.31 13.02
CA GLN A 167 22.23 -25.08 14.46
C GLN A 167 21.85 -26.36 15.22
N THR A 168 21.42 -27.43 14.55
CA THR A 168 21.30 -28.73 15.20
C THR A 168 22.69 -29.33 15.41
N PRO A 169 23.06 -29.73 16.63
CA PRO A 169 24.36 -30.33 16.87
C PRO A 169 24.48 -31.64 16.08
N PRO A 170 25.63 -31.93 15.44
CA PRO A 170 25.78 -33.15 14.64
C PRO A 170 25.55 -34.37 15.52
N SER A 171 24.60 -35.22 15.11
CA SER A 171 24.33 -36.50 15.75
C SER A 171 25.54 -37.43 15.55
N GLY A 172 26.40 -37.50 16.57
CA GLY A 172 27.53 -38.43 16.59
C GLY A 172 28.81 -37.93 17.24
N VAL A 173 28.99 -36.62 17.42
CA VAL A 173 30.15 -36.10 18.18
C VAL A 173 29.67 -35.67 19.55
N ARG A 174 29.92 -36.52 20.56
CA ARG A 174 29.96 -36.05 21.96
C ARG A 174 31.13 -35.08 22.07
N THR A 175 30.91 -33.83 21.70
CA THR A 175 31.75 -32.75 22.20
C THR A 175 31.53 -32.76 23.72
N LEU A 176 32.58 -33.13 24.45
CA LEU A 176 32.68 -32.79 25.87
C LEU A 176 32.72 -31.26 25.92
N ALA A 177 31.53 -30.65 25.90
CA ALA A 177 31.34 -29.30 26.33
C ALA A 177 31.71 -29.30 27.82
N ILE A 178 32.94 -28.88 28.11
CA ILE A 178 33.28 -28.43 29.45
C ILE A 178 32.52 -27.12 29.60
N ASP A 179 31.26 -27.24 30.02
CA ASP A 179 30.46 -26.11 30.46
C ASP A 179 31.20 -25.45 31.63
N PRO A 180 31.45 -24.13 31.61
CA PRO A 180 31.95 -23.45 32.79
C PRO A 180 30.95 -23.68 33.94
N PRO A 181 31.42 -24.04 35.14
CA PRO A 181 30.55 -24.52 36.20
C PRO A 181 29.63 -23.38 36.66
N GLY A 182 28.32 -23.54 36.41
CA GLY A 182 27.27 -22.82 37.15
C GLY A 182 26.30 -21.92 36.38
N ARG A 183 26.29 -21.87 35.03
CA ARG A 183 25.38 -20.94 34.30
C ARG A 183 24.44 -21.52 33.23
N THR A 184 24.49 -22.82 32.92
CA THR A 184 23.78 -23.37 31.74
C THR A 184 22.35 -23.90 31.99
N GLY A 185 21.96 -24.14 33.24
CA GLY A 185 20.62 -24.68 33.56
C GLY A 185 19.49 -23.65 33.54
N SER A 186 19.59 -22.59 34.36
CA SER A 186 18.50 -21.63 34.57
C SER A 186 18.25 -20.74 33.34
N GLN A 187 19.31 -20.31 32.64
CA GLN A 187 19.18 -19.49 31.42
C GLN A 187 18.57 -20.29 30.27
N GLY A 188 18.96 -21.55 30.10
CA GLY A 188 18.37 -22.46 29.11
C GLY A 188 16.89 -22.72 29.39
N GLN A 189 16.53 -22.94 30.66
CA GLN A 189 15.14 -23.09 31.09
C GLN A 189 14.32 -21.81 30.85
N ALA A 190 14.86 -20.64 31.17
CA ALA A 190 14.19 -19.36 30.93
C ALA A 190 13.88 -19.13 29.44
N ARG A 191 14.83 -19.46 28.55
CA ARG A 191 14.62 -19.40 27.09
C ARG A 191 13.55 -20.37 26.61
N HIS A 192 13.57 -21.61 27.09
CA HIS A 192 12.53 -22.59 26.76
C HIS A 192 11.14 -22.13 27.21
N LEU A 193 11.03 -21.59 28.44
CA LEU A 193 9.77 -21.04 28.94
C LEU A 193 9.29 -19.87 28.07
N LEU A 194 10.18 -18.95 27.67
CA LEU A 194 9.82 -17.87 26.76
C LEU A 194 9.32 -18.41 25.41
N GLU A 195 10.00 -19.39 24.83
CA GLU A 195 9.60 -20.00 23.57
C GLU A 195 8.21 -20.65 23.68
N THR A 196 7.94 -21.38 24.77
CA THR A 196 6.59 -21.92 25.03
C THR A 196 5.54 -20.82 25.19
N ALA A 197 5.90 -19.69 25.80
CA ALA A 197 5.01 -18.55 25.97
C ALA A 197 4.67 -17.86 24.64
N LEU A 198 5.62 -17.77 23.71
CA LEU A 198 5.41 -17.19 22.38
C LEU A 198 4.41 -17.98 21.55
N HIS A 199 4.37 -19.31 21.73
CA HIS A 199 3.42 -20.20 21.04
C HIS A 199 2.06 -20.32 21.75
N SER A 200 1.92 -19.83 22.98
CA SER A 200 0.65 -19.88 23.69
C SER A 200 -0.31 -18.77 23.22
N TYR A 201 -1.52 -19.16 22.85
CA TYR A 201 -2.63 -18.24 22.54
C TYR A 201 -3.35 -17.73 23.79
N ASN A 202 -3.13 -18.35 24.96
CA ASN A 202 -3.76 -17.95 26.20
C ASN A 202 -2.93 -16.85 26.89
N LEU A 203 -3.46 -15.64 26.95
CA LEU A 203 -2.76 -14.47 27.50
C LEU A 203 -2.38 -14.62 28.97
N ARG A 204 -3.22 -15.28 29.79
CA ARG A 204 -2.91 -15.51 31.22
C ARG A 204 -1.74 -16.48 31.36
N GLN A 205 -1.80 -17.61 30.66
CA GLN A 205 -0.71 -18.58 30.63
C GLN A 205 0.59 -17.96 30.12
N LYS A 206 0.51 -17.08 29.11
CA LYS A 206 1.66 -16.36 28.57
C LYS A 206 2.31 -15.44 29.62
N ILE A 207 1.51 -14.75 30.45
CA ILE A 207 2.01 -13.95 31.58
C ILE A 207 2.70 -14.84 32.62
N ASP A 208 2.12 -15.99 32.96
CA ASP A 208 2.69 -16.89 33.96
C ASP A 208 4.05 -17.45 33.50
N LEU A 209 4.12 -17.91 32.25
CA LEU A 209 5.35 -18.47 31.67
C LEU A 209 6.47 -17.42 31.55
N THR A 210 6.13 -16.20 31.11
CA THR A 210 7.09 -15.10 31.03
C THR A 210 7.54 -14.62 32.41
N SER A 211 6.66 -14.65 33.41
CA SER A 211 7.03 -14.32 34.80
C SER A 211 7.98 -15.34 35.40
N GLN A 212 7.76 -16.64 35.15
CA GLN A 212 8.68 -17.69 35.55
C GLN A 212 10.04 -17.55 34.84
N ALA A 213 10.04 -17.26 33.54
CA ALA A 213 11.27 -17.02 32.78
C ALA A 213 12.07 -15.83 33.34
N ALA A 214 11.40 -14.71 33.65
CA ALA A 214 12.04 -13.53 34.24
C ALA A 214 12.58 -13.78 35.66
N ALA A 215 11.95 -14.68 36.43
CA ALA A 215 12.42 -15.06 37.76
C ALA A 215 13.66 -15.98 37.70
N LEU A 216 13.75 -16.85 36.69
CA LEU A 216 14.89 -17.75 36.50
C LEU A 216 16.15 -17.04 35.98
N ASP A 217 15.98 -16.02 35.14
CA ASP A 217 17.06 -15.17 34.68
C ASP A 217 16.67 -13.68 34.75
N PRO A 218 17.01 -12.98 35.85
CA PRO A 218 16.68 -11.57 36.03
C PRO A 218 17.38 -10.60 35.07
N GLN A 219 18.40 -11.04 34.34
CA GLN A 219 19.07 -10.24 33.30
C GLN A 219 18.47 -10.46 31.91
N PHE A 220 17.58 -11.44 31.77
CA PHE A 220 16.94 -11.74 30.49
C PHE A 220 15.80 -10.75 30.21
N VAL A 221 15.98 -9.92 29.20
CA VAL A 221 15.09 -8.79 28.88
C VAL A 221 13.82 -9.25 28.15
N ASP A 222 13.93 -10.22 27.24
CA ASP A 222 12.84 -10.63 26.35
C ASP A 222 11.54 -11.06 27.07
N PRO A 223 11.59 -11.82 28.19
CA PRO A 223 10.37 -12.15 28.93
C PRO A 223 9.63 -10.93 29.46
N LEU A 224 10.34 -9.88 29.90
CA LEU A 224 9.72 -8.63 30.36
C LEU A 224 9.02 -7.91 29.21
N ILE A 225 9.66 -7.84 28.03
CA ILE A 225 9.07 -7.22 26.84
C ILE A 225 7.80 -7.98 26.42
N VAL A 226 7.87 -9.31 26.34
CA VAL A 226 6.73 -10.14 25.93
C VAL A 226 5.60 -10.07 26.96
N ARG A 227 5.93 -10.02 28.26
CA ARG A 227 4.94 -9.86 29.33
C ARG A 227 4.26 -8.49 29.26
N GLY A 228 5.04 -7.41 29.12
CA GLY A 228 4.54 -6.05 28.96
C GLY A 228 3.61 -5.89 27.75
N GLN A 229 3.99 -6.46 26.59
CA GLN A 229 3.12 -6.50 25.41
C GLN A 229 1.82 -7.29 25.65
N THR A 230 1.91 -8.38 26.41
CA THR A 230 0.74 -9.20 26.76
C THR A 230 -0.21 -8.43 27.68
N TYR A 231 0.31 -7.65 28.64
CA TYR A 231 -0.49 -6.73 29.45
C TYR A 231 -1.17 -5.64 28.61
N LEU A 232 -0.47 -5.02 27.66
CA LEU A 232 -1.09 -4.06 26.74
C LEU A 232 -2.20 -4.69 25.89
N LYS A 233 -2.04 -5.96 25.49
CA LYS A 233 -3.10 -6.70 24.79
C LYS A 233 -4.30 -6.95 25.69
N MET A 234 -4.08 -7.28 26.96
CA MET A 234 -5.14 -7.42 27.97
C MET A 234 -5.87 -6.09 28.20
N ALA A 235 -5.14 -4.97 28.30
CA ALA A 235 -5.73 -3.64 28.40
C ALA A 235 -6.63 -3.32 27.20
N SER A 236 -6.17 -3.63 25.98
CA SER A 236 -6.97 -3.47 24.76
C SER A 236 -8.25 -4.30 24.77
N LEU A 237 -8.19 -5.54 25.26
CA LEU A 237 -9.36 -6.42 25.34
C LEU A 237 -10.36 -5.95 26.41
N ALA A 238 -9.86 -5.54 27.57
CA ALA A 238 -10.69 -4.97 28.63
C ALA A 238 -11.38 -3.67 28.15
N PHE A 239 -10.65 -2.79 27.48
CA PHE A 239 -11.21 -1.58 26.87
C PHE A 239 -12.31 -1.91 25.84
N SER A 240 -12.08 -2.89 24.95
CA SER A 240 -13.09 -3.30 23.97
C SER A 240 -14.35 -3.92 24.60
N ASN A 241 -14.20 -4.58 25.74
CA ASN A 241 -15.30 -5.19 26.49
C ASN A 241 -16.05 -4.20 27.39
N LYS A 242 -15.73 -2.89 27.30
CA LYS A 242 -16.30 -1.82 28.13
C LYS A 242 -16.11 -2.06 29.64
N SER A 243 -14.99 -2.70 30.01
CA SER A 243 -14.58 -2.83 31.41
C SER A 243 -14.41 -1.47 32.08
N LEU A 244 -14.46 -1.46 33.42
CA LEU A 244 -14.21 -0.27 34.22
C LEU A 244 -12.79 0.29 33.93
N PRO A 245 -12.61 1.63 33.88
CA PRO A 245 -11.30 2.25 33.68
C PRO A 245 -10.19 1.76 34.61
N SER A 246 -10.55 1.37 35.83
CA SER A 246 -9.62 0.82 36.82
C SER A 246 -8.97 -0.49 36.37
N GLU A 247 -9.73 -1.37 35.70
CA GLU A 247 -9.26 -2.71 35.33
C GLU A 247 -8.18 -2.66 34.23
N TYR A 248 -8.36 -1.83 33.21
CA TYR A 248 -7.34 -1.72 32.16
C TYR A 248 -6.19 -0.79 32.54
N SER A 249 -6.39 0.14 33.49
CA SER A 249 -5.31 0.96 34.05
C SER A 249 -4.25 0.09 34.74
N GLU A 250 -4.68 -0.92 35.51
CA GLU A 250 -3.78 -1.84 36.19
C GLU A 250 -2.87 -2.59 35.20
N TYR A 251 -3.42 -3.05 34.08
CA TYR A 251 -2.62 -3.69 33.02
C TYR A 251 -1.63 -2.72 32.37
N ILE A 252 -2.01 -1.46 32.16
CA ILE A 252 -1.10 -0.43 31.61
C ILE A 252 0.05 -0.16 32.58
N ASP A 253 -0.24 -0.06 33.88
CA ASP A 253 0.78 0.13 34.92
C ASP A 253 1.74 -1.06 35.00
N CYS A 254 1.23 -2.29 34.94
CA CYS A 254 2.06 -3.50 34.87
C CYS A 254 2.95 -3.50 33.63
N ALA A 255 2.40 -3.14 32.46
CA ALA A 255 3.16 -3.03 31.23
C ALA A 255 4.27 -1.98 31.32
N ARG A 256 3.97 -0.81 31.90
CA ARG A 256 4.94 0.26 32.12
C ARG A 256 6.12 -0.23 32.95
N MET A 257 5.85 -0.88 34.08
CA MET A 257 6.89 -1.42 34.97
C MET A 257 7.81 -2.41 34.26
N ASP A 258 7.24 -3.27 33.40
CA ASP A 258 8.01 -4.25 32.63
C ASP A 258 8.92 -3.60 31.58
N PHE A 259 8.42 -2.61 30.84
CA PHE A 259 9.23 -1.89 29.86
C PHE A 259 10.29 -1.00 30.51
N ASP A 260 9.96 -0.32 31.61
CA ASP A 260 10.93 0.46 32.39
C ASP A 260 12.06 -0.44 32.90
N ARG A 261 11.72 -1.63 33.42
CA ARG A 261 12.71 -2.62 33.85
C ARG A 261 13.55 -3.13 32.67
N ALA A 262 12.92 -3.40 31.52
CA ALA A 262 13.61 -3.82 30.32
C ALA A 262 14.62 -2.78 29.84
N LEU A 263 14.26 -1.49 29.86
CA LEU A 263 15.13 -0.37 29.46
C LEU A 263 16.26 -0.11 30.47
N ILE A 264 16.07 -0.42 31.75
CA ILE A 264 17.15 -0.39 32.75
C ILE A 264 18.20 -1.47 32.43
N LEU A 265 17.76 -2.65 31.99
CA LEU A 265 18.65 -3.77 31.65
C LEU A 265 19.33 -3.58 30.28
N ASP A 266 18.57 -3.14 29.29
CA ASP A 266 19.02 -2.86 27.93
C ASP A 266 18.37 -1.58 27.41
N ALA A 267 19.08 -0.46 27.60
CA ALA A 267 18.62 0.87 27.20
C ALA A 267 18.53 1.06 25.68
N ARG A 268 19.15 0.18 24.87
CA ARG A 268 19.16 0.26 23.40
C ARG A 268 18.29 -0.82 22.77
N ASN A 269 17.34 -1.38 23.50
CA ASN A 269 16.43 -2.38 22.96
C ASN A 269 15.28 -1.73 22.16
N PRO A 270 15.16 -1.95 20.83
CA PRO A 270 14.10 -1.34 20.03
C PRO A 270 12.69 -1.75 20.47
N TRP A 271 12.51 -3.00 20.91
CA TRP A 271 11.22 -3.53 21.32
C TRP A 271 10.76 -2.98 22.68
N ALA A 272 11.70 -2.72 23.60
CA ALA A 272 11.37 -2.07 24.86
C ALA A 272 10.99 -0.59 24.66
N LEU A 273 11.70 0.14 23.77
CA LEU A 273 11.36 1.51 23.38
C LEU A 273 10.01 1.60 22.66
N LEU A 274 9.71 0.63 21.77
CA LEU A 274 8.39 0.50 21.16
C LEU A 274 7.30 0.33 22.23
N GLY A 275 7.53 -0.57 23.20
CA GLY A 275 6.62 -0.83 24.30
C GLY A 275 6.38 0.39 25.18
N GLN A 276 7.43 1.14 25.49
CA GLN A 276 7.35 2.42 26.20
C GLN A 276 6.47 3.42 25.41
N GLY A 277 6.69 3.55 24.10
CA GLY A 277 5.85 4.40 23.25
C GLY A 277 4.38 3.97 23.24
N ASP A 278 4.10 2.66 23.18
CA ASP A 278 2.74 2.12 23.22
C ASP A 278 2.07 2.43 24.59
N VAL A 279 2.78 2.30 25.70
CA VAL A 279 2.29 2.68 27.05
C VAL A 279 1.95 4.18 27.11
N HIS A 280 2.84 5.06 26.66
CA HIS A 280 2.57 6.50 26.66
C HIS A 280 1.44 6.89 25.71
N THR A 281 1.22 6.12 24.65
CA THR A 281 0.03 6.27 23.79
C THR A 281 -1.25 5.98 24.57
N TRP A 282 -1.28 4.93 25.41
CA TRP A 282 -2.40 4.63 26.31
C TRP A 282 -2.61 5.70 27.39
N LEU A 283 -1.53 6.30 27.90
CA LEU A 283 -1.58 7.39 28.88
C LEU A 283 -1.92 8.76 28.27
N ASN A 284 -2.21 8.82 26.96
CA ASN A 284 -2.50 10.05 26.23
C ASN A 284 -1.36 11.09 26.31
N GLN A 285 -0.10 10.61 26.25
CA GLN A 285 1.13 11.40 26.24
C GLN A 285 1.86 11.23 24.89
N PRO A 286 1.34 11.82 23.81
CA PRO A 286 1.81 11.51 22.46
C PRO A 286 3.22 12.04 22.16
N GLU A 287 3.66 13.12 22.82
CA GLU A 287 5.02 13.67 22.66
C GLU A 287 6.09 12.70 23.17
N VAL A 288 5.86 12.09 24.34
CA VAL A 288 6.77 11.09 24.91
C VAL A 288 6.77 9.82 24.04
N ALA A 289 5.59 9.42 23.55
CA ALA A 289 5.46 8.28 22.65
C ALA A 289 6.21 8.49 21.33
N GLU A 290 6.05 9.66 20.71
CA GLU A 290 6.75 10.05 19.48
C GLU A 290 8.26 9.96 19.63
N ASN A 291 8.81 10.47 20.73
CA ASN A 291 10.24 10.39 21.02
C ASN A 291 10.70 8.93 21.19
N ALA A 292 9.95 8.10 21.92
CA ALA A 292 10.30 6.70 22.12
C ALA A 292 10.32 5.91 20.79
N TYR A 293 9.33 6.12 19.91
CA TYR A 293 9.33 5.50 18.58
C TYR A 293 10.47 6.01 17.69
N THR A 294 10.80 7.29 17.78
CA THR A 294 11.91 7.88 17.03
C THR A 294 13.24 7.26 17.46
N GLN A 295 13.47 7.12 18.77
CA GLN A 295 14.66 6.44 19.30
C GLN A 295 14.73 4.96 18.87
N ALA A 296 13.60 4.25 18.82
CA ALA A 296 13.56 2.89 18.31
C ALA A 296 13.98 2.82 16.83
N LEU A 297 13.56 3.80 16.02
CA LEU A 297 13.92 3.90 14.59
C LEU A 297 15.36 4.39 14.35
N GLU A 298 15.94 5.14 15.28
CA GLU A 298 17.37 5.49 15.24
C GLU A 298 18.26 4.25 15.45
N ILE A 299 17.79 3.30 16.25
CA ILE A 299 18.50 2.03 16.49
C ILE A 299 18.26 1.06 15.33
N ASP A 300 17.01 0.91 14.89
CA ASP A 300 16.64 0.07 13.75
C ASP A 300 15.77 0.86 12.74
N PRO A 301 16.39 1.41 11.67
CA PRO A 301 15.67 2.18 10.65
C PRO A 301 14.58 1.42 9.89
N PHE A 302 14.69 0.07 9.86
CA PHE A 302 13.76 -0.84 9.17
C PHE A 302 12.72 -1.45 10.13
N PHE A 303 12.55 -0.86 11.32
CA PHE A 303 11.55 -1.32 12.26
C PHE A 303 10.14 -0.83 11.89
N ASP A 304 9.51 -1.54 10.96
CA ASP A 304 8.22 -1.15 10.34
C ASP A 304 7.12 -0.89 11.37
N ILE A 305 7.06 -1.70 12.43
CA ILE A 305 6.04 -1.57 13.48
C ILE A 305 6.22 -0.23 14.21
N ALA A 306 7.45 0.16 14.58
CA ALA A 306 7.71 1.44 15.21
C ALA A 306 7.36 2.61 14.30
N ARG A 307 7.66 2.50 13.00
CA ARG A 307 7.30 3.52 12.02
C ARG A 307 5.79 3.69 11.86
N GLN A 308 5.05 2.58 11.77
CA GLN A 308 3.58 2.63 11.71
C GLN A 308 2.98 3.25 12.98
N ARG A 309 3.53 2.93 14.15
CA ARG A 309 3.11 3.53 15.43
C ARG A 309 3.38 5.03 15.46
N LEU A 310 4.56 5.45 15.01
CA LEU A 310 4.95 6.85 14.89
C LEU A 310 3.98 7.60 13.96
N ILE A 311 3.78 7.12 12.73
CA ILE A 311 2.85 7.72 11.75
C ILE A 311 1.45 7.87 12.35
N ARG A 312 0.95 6.85 13.05
CA ARG A 312 -0.37 6.91 13.68
C ARG A 312 -0.45 7.98 14.76
N VAL A 313 0.55 8.08 15.63
CA VAL A 313 0.57 9.08 16.71
C VAL A 313 0.68 10.49 16.15
N THR A 314 1.61 10.74 15.23
CA THR A 314 1.79 12.06 14.60
C THR A 314 0.56 12.49 13.81
N THR A 315 -0.06 11.58 13.06
CA THR A 315 -1.31 11.85 12.32
C THR A 315 -2.46 12.17 13.28
N SER A 316 -2.58 11.46 14.42
CA SER A 316 -3.59 11.75 15.43
C SER A 316 -3.41 13.13 16.09
N GLN A 317 -2.15 13.53 16.36
CA GLN A 317 -1.82 14.86 16.87
C GLN A 317 -2.14 15.93 15.82
N ALA A 318 -1.74 15.72 14.56
CA ALA A 318 -2.04 16.64 13.46
C ALA A 318 -3.56 16.82 13.31
N ARG A 319 -4.34 15.74 13.29
CA ARG A 319 -5.81 15.78 13.24
C ARG A 319 -6.39 16.61 14.39
N LYS A 320 -5.89 16.43 15.61
CA LYS A 320 -6.28 17.23 16.78
C LYS A 320 -5.97 18.72 16.56
N LEU A 321 -4.78 19.06 16.08
CA LEU A 321 -4.38 20.44 15.77
C LEU A 321 -5.24 21.07 14.66
N VAL A 322 -5.59 20.30 13.63
CA VAL A 322 -6.53 20.73 12.57
C VAL A 322 -7.90 21.03 13.17
N SER A 323 -8.42 20.17 14.05
CA SER A 323 -9.72 20.36 14.71
C SER A 323 -9.75 21.59 15.63
N THR A 324 -8.62 21.94 16.25
CA THR A 324 -8.48 23.14 17.08
C THR A 324 -8.10 24.39 16.27
N LYS A 325 -8.11 24.30 14.94
CA LYS A 325 -7.76 25.37 14.00
C LYS A 325 -6.31 25.89 14.12
N GLN A 326 -5.42 25.10 14.69
CA GLN A 326 -3.99 25.40 14.79
C GLN A 326 -3.27 24.93 13.51
N TRP A 327 -3.53 25.61 12.39
CA TRP A 327 -3.05 25.17 11.07
C TRP A 327 -1.53 25.21 10.92
N GLY A 328 -0.85 26.20 11.50
CA GLY A 328 0.61 26.31 11.45
C GLY A 328 1.31 25.09 12.08
N PRO A 329 1.06 24.80 13.37
CA PRO A 329 1.61 23.62 14.04
C PRO A 329 1.19 22.28 13.40
N ALA A 330 -0.03 22.20 12.85
CA ALA A 330 -0.47 21.02 12.13
C ALA A 330 0.37 20.79 10.86
N MET A 331 0.58 21.86 10.08
CA MET A 331 1.35 21.81 8.84
C MET A 331 2.82 21.44 9.09
N THR A 332 3.45 22.02 10.12
CA THR A 332 4.85 21.68 10.46
C THR A 332 5.00 20.22 10.88
N THR A 333 4.03 19.70 11.63
CA THR A 333 3.99 18.29 12.07
C THR A 333 3.85 17.35 10.87
N LEU A 334 2.92 17.62 9.96
CA LEU A 334 2.69 16.81 8.76
C LEU A 334 3.89 16.85 7.81
N ASN A 335 4.48 18.03 7.56
CA ASN A 335 5.65 18.16 6.70
C ASN A 335 6.88 17.45 7.27
N ARG A 336 7.11 17.54 8.58
CA ARG A 336 8.21 16.82 9.23
C ARG A 336 8.07 15.31 9.06
N MET A 337 6.85 14.79 9.16
CA MET A 337 6.59 13.36 8.97
C MET A 337 6.80 12.94 7.50
N LEU A 338 6.20 13.67 6.55
CA LEU A 338 6.17 13.32 5.13
C LEU A 338 7.49 13.61 4.38
N ASN A 339 8.31 14.54 4.87
CA ASN A 339 9.61 14.86 4.28
C ASN A 339 10.74 13.94 4.78
N SER A 340 10.50 13.13 5.81
CA SER A 340 11.45 12.07 6.17
C SER A 340 11.56 11.13 4.97
N SER A 341 12.78 10.77 4.54
CA SER A 341 13.04 9.92 3.37
C SER A 341 12.40 8.54 3.56
N ALA A 342 11.11 8.45 3.30
CA ALA A 342 10.30 7.25 3.47
C ALA A 342 10.52 6.35 2.26
N SER A 343 10.77 5.07 2.52
CA SER A 343 10.70 4.05 1.47
C SER A 343 9.30 4.05 0.86
N GLU A 344 9.21 3.83 -0.45
CA GLU A 344 7.93 3.73 -1.20
C GLU A 344 6.96 2.73 -0.54
N SER A 345 7.48 1.70 0.13
CA SER A 345 6.68 0.71 0.86
C SER A 345 5.81 1.30 1.98
N TRP A 346 6.14 2.49 2.49
CA TRP A 346 5.44 3.13 3.63
C TRP A 346 4.38 4.14 3.21
N ILE A 347 4.34 4.51 1.94
CA ILE A 347 3.37 5.47 1.39
C ILE A 347 1.93 5.06 1.72
N PRO A 348 1.50 3.79 1.62
CA PRO A 348 0.14 3.39 1.98
C PRO A 348 -0.25 3.68 3.44
N SER A 349 0.71 3.63 4.37
CA SER A 349 0.46 3.91 5.80
C SER A 349 0.30 5.41 6.09
N GLN A 350 0.69 6.28 5.16
CA GLN A 350 0.67 7.74 5.30
C GLN A 350 -0.55 8.39 4.62
N LYS A 351 -1.45 7.59 4.02
CA LYS A 351 -2.65 8.06 3.31
C LYS A 351 -3.43 9.14 4.07
N GLU A 352 -3.68 8.92 5.36
CA GLU A 352 -4.43 9.87 6.19
C GLU A 352 -3.68 11.19 6.38
N ALA A 353 -2.34 11.16 6.51
CA ALA A 353 -1.55 12.37 6.66
C ALA A 353 -1.53 13.21 5.37
N TYR A 354 -1.44 12.57 4.19
CA TYR A 354 -1.60 13.25 2.91
C TYR A 354 -2.98 13.89 2.77
N LEU A 355 -4.05 13.17 3.16
CA LEU A 355 -5.41 13.72 3.15
C LEU A 355 -5.54 14.96 4.04
N LEU A 356 -5.04 14.89 5.28
CA LEU A 356 -5.07 16.02 6.22
C LEU A 356 -4.25 17.21 5.72
N ARG A 357 -3.09 16.95 5.09
CA ARG A 357 -2.24 18.00 4.54
C ARG A 357 -2.89 18.65 3.31
N GLY A 358 -3.51 17.86 2.43
CA GLY A 358 -4.31 18.35 1.31
C GLY A 358 -5.50 19.22 1.75
N GLU A 359 -6.23 18.81 2.79
CA GLU A 359 -7.31 19.62 3.40
C GLU A 359 -6.79 20.96 3.93
N LEU A 360 -5.63 20.96 4.59
CA LEU A 360 -5.00 22.19 5.06
C LEU A 360 -4.53 23.08 3.91
N HIS A 361 -3.90 22.51 2.88
CA HIS A 361 -3.49 23.25 1.70
C HIS A 361 -4.70 23.91 1.01
N GLN A 362 -5.82 23.20 0.85
CA GLN A 362 -7.06 23.77 0.33
C GLN A 362 -7.53 24.96 1.19
N ARG A 363 -7.56 24.82 2.53
CA ARG A 363 -7.95 25.93 3.42
C ARG A 363 -7.02 27.13 3.38
N LEU A 364 -5.76 26.91 3.04
CA LEU A 364 -4.73 27.95 2.89
C LEU A 364 -4.67 28.53 1.46
N ASN A 365 -5.64 28.20 0.60
CA ASN A 365 -5.68 28.57 -0.82
C ASN A 365 -4.44 28.12 -1.61
N GLN A 366 -3.85 26.99 -1.21
CA GLN A 366 -2.69 26.35 -1.83
C GLN A 366 -3.16 25.19 -2.71
N SER A 367 -3.97 25.50 -3.73
CA SER A 367 -4.71 24.51 -4.50
C SER A 367 -3.82 23.51 -5.27
N ALA A 368 -2.65 23.93 -5.76
CA ALA A 368 -1.71 23.04 -6.45
C ALA A 368 -1.16 21.95 -5.50
N GLN A 369 -0.67 22.36 -4.32
CA GLN A 369 -0.17 21.43 -3.31
C GLN A 369 -1.26 20.51 -2.77
N ALA A 370 -2.49 21.03 -2.65
CA ALA A 370 -3.65 20.22 -2.28
C ALA A 370 -3.94 19.13 -3.32
N ILE A 371 -3.91 19.45 -4.61
CA ILE A 371 -4.09 18.48 -5.70
C ILE A 371 -3.00 17.42 -5.67
N ASP A 372 -1.73 17.79 -5.46
CA ASP A 372 -0.62 16.85 -5.37
C ASP A 372 -0.84 15.83 -4.24
N ASP A 373 -1.15 16.32 -3.04
CA ASP A 373 -1.41 15.47 -1.87
C ASP A 373 -2.63 14.57 -2.05
N LEU A 374 -3.71 15.10 -2.61
CA LEU A 374 -4.94 14.33 -2.88
C LEU A 374 -4.71 13.28 -3.96
N SER A 375 -3.84 13.56 -4.93
CA SER A 375 -3.48 12.59 -5.97
C SER A 375 -2.74 11.41 -5.38
N VAL A 376 -1.82 11.63 -4.43
CA VAL A 376 -1.18 10.54 -3.69
C VAL A 376 -2.21 9.69 -2.93
N VAL A 377 -3.22 10.31 -2.32
CA VAL A 377 -4.30 9.57 -1.63
C VAL A 377 -5.07 8.67 -2.59
N ILE A 378 -5.38 9.18 -3.79
CA ILE A 378 -6.12 8.46 -4.83
C ILE A 378 -5.26 7.35 -5.46
N ASP A 379 -3.96 7.57 -5.62
CA ASP A 379 -3.02 6.54 -6.08
C ASP A 379 -2.92 5.36 -5.09
N ILE A 380 -2.96 5.65 -3.78
CA ILE A 380 -3.00 4.62 -2.72
C ILE A 380 -4.36 3.92 -2.66
N ASP A 381 -5.44 4.70 -2.74
CA ASP A 381 -6.82 4.25 -2.58
C ASP A 381 -7.72 4.93 -3.61
N PRO A 382 -7.88 4.33 -4.81
CA PRO A 382 -8.70 4.89 -5.89
C PRO A 382 -10.19 4.96 -5.52
N THR A 383 -10.60 4.34 -4.41
CA THR A 383 -11.98 4.34 -3.92
C THR A 383 -12.23 5.42 -2.86
N HIS A 384 -11.23 6.27 -2.59
CA HIS A 384 -11.33 7.29 -1.56
C HIS A 384 -12.19 8.49 -1.98
N VAL A 385 -13.50 8.34 -1.80
CA VAL A 385 -14.54 9.32 -2.19
C VAL A 385 -14.22 10.75 -1.75
N GLN A 386 -13.77 10.94 -0.51
CA GLN A 386 -13.48 12.28 0.01
C GLN A 386 -12.35 12.97 -0.77
N ALA A 387 -11.29 12.24 -1.14
CA ALA A 387 -10.19 12.83 -1.89
C ALA A 387 -10.59 13.15 -3.33
N LEU A 388 -11.36 12.26 -3.98
CA LEU A 388 -11.93 12.51 -5.31
C LEU A 388 -12.80 13.76 -5.31
N MET A 389 -13.71 13.91 -4.34
CA MET A 389 -14.55 15.09 -4.22
C MET A 389 -13.75 16.37 -4.01
N MET A 390 -12.76 16.35 -3.11
CA MET A 390 -11.93 17.52 -2.82
C MET A 390 -11.08 17.92 -4.03
N ARG A 391 -10.49 16.94 -4.73
CA ARG A 391 -9.65 17.19 -5.91
C ARG A 391 -10.50 17.66 -7.10
N GLY A 392 -11.66 17.06 -7.31
CA GLY A 392 -12.64 17.48 -8.32
C GLY A 392 -13.10 18.94 -8.12
N GLN A 393 -13.39 19.32 -6.86
CA GLN A 393 -13.73 20.71 -6.53
C GLN A 393 -12.57 21.67 -6.84
N LEU A 394 -11.34 21.31 -6.48
CA LEU A 394 -10.17 22.13 -6.78
C LEU A 394 -9.91 22.27 -8.28
N TYR A 395 -10.13 21.21 -9.07
CA TYR A 395 -10.05 21.29 -10.53
C TYR A 395 -11.14 22.19 -11.12
N GLN A 396 -12.37 22.13 -10.58
CA GLN A 396 -13.47 23.00 -11.01
C GLN A 396 -13.16 24.47 -10.72
N GLU A 397 -12.64 24.79 -9.53
CA GLU A 397 -12.19 26.13 -9.15
C GLU A 397 -11.07 26.66 -10.06
N GLN A 398 -10.20 25.76 -10.56
CA GLN A 398 -9.14 26.08 -11.52
C GLN A 398 -9.56 26.03 -13.00
N GLN A 399 -10.86 25.85 -13.29
CA GLN A 399 -11.41 25.72 -14.65
C GLN A 399 -10.90 24.50 -15.44
N HIS A 400 -10.35 23.50 -14.77
CA HIS A 400 -10.00 22.19 -15.34
C HIS A 400 -11.23 21.27 -15.35
N GLY A 401 -12.28 21.67 -16.10
CA GLY A 401 -13.58 21.02 -16.07
C GLY A 401 -13.57 19.53 -16.42
N GLN A 402 -12.66 19.09 -17.30
CA GLN A 402 -12.55 17.69 -17.70
C GLN A 402 -12.04 16.81 -16.54
N LEU A 403 -10.96 17.22 -15.86
CA LEU A 403 -10.41 16.50 -14.71
C LEU A 403 -11.38 16.53 -13.52
N ALA A 404 -12.08 17.65 -13.32
CA ALA A 404 -13.11 17.76 -12.29
C ALA A 404 -14.25 16.76 -12.55
N LYS A 405 -14.71 16.66 -13.80
CA LYS A 405 -15.76 15.73 -14.21
C LYS A 405 -15.35 14.28 -13.95
N GLU A 406 -14.14 13.89 -14.33
CA GLU A 406 -13.62 12.53 -14.10
C GLU A 406 -13.62 12.16 -12.61
N ASP A 407 -13.12 13.05 -11.75
CA ASP A 407 -13.12 12.84 -10.31
C ASP A 407 -14.54 12.76 -9.71
N PHE A 408 -15.47 13.61 -10.18
CA PHE A 408 -16.87 13.58 -9.74
C PHE A 408 -17.64 12.37 -10.25
N GLU A 409 -17.40 11.92 -11.48
CA GLU A 409 -18.00 10.70 -12.03
C GLU A 409 -17.57 9.49 -11.21
N GLN A 410 -16.28 9.39 -10.91
CA GLN A 410 -15.76 8.30 -10.09
C GLN A 410 -16.32 8.34 -8.66
N ALA A 411 -16.39 9.52 -8.04
CA ALA A 411 -17.02 9.67 -6.72
C ALA A 411 -18.52 9.32 -6.76
N CYS A 412 -19.23 9.67 -7.82
CA CYS A 412 -20.64 9.34 -8.02
C CYS A 412 -20.86 7.82 -8.13
N ILE A 413 -20.04 7.12 -8.93
CA ILE A 413 -20.07 5.65 -9.07
C ILE A 413 -19.81 4.97 -7.71
N LEU A 414 -18.94 5.55 -6.89
CA LEU A 414 -18.63 5.06 -5.55
C LEU A 414 -19.69 5.41 -4.49
N GLY A 415 -20.80 6.05 -4.90
CA GLY A 415 -21.96 6.30 -4.05
C GLY A 415 -22.00 7.67 -3.39
N ALA A 416 -21.30 8.68 -3.93
CA ALA A 416 -21.40 10.06 -3.48
C ALA A 416 -22.49 10.83 -4.27
N PRO A 417 -23.71 10.99 -3.73
CA PRO A 417 -24.81 11.65 -4.45
C PRO A 417 -24.49 13.11 -4.78
N THR A 418 -23.78 13.80 -3.88
CA THR A 418 -23.32 15.18 -4.06
C THR A 418 -22.36 15.33 -5.24
N ALA A 419 -21.60 14.28 -5.59
CA ALA A 419 -20.73 14.32 -6.76
C ALA A 419 -21.55 14.19 -8.06
N CYS A 420 -22.61 13.38 -8.05
CA CYS A 420 -23.52 13.24 -9.18
C CYS A 420 -24.23 14.57 -9.53
N GLU A 421 -24.55 15.39 -8.52
CA GLU A 421 -25.15 16.72 -8.70
C GLU A 421 -24.20 17.75 -9.34
N GLN A 422 -22.88 17.53 -9.25
CA GLN A 422 -21.86 18.41 -9.85
C GLN A 422 -21.57 18.05 -11.31
N LEU A 423 -22.15 16.96 -11.83
CA LEU A 423 -21.98 16.56 -13.23
C LEU A 423 -22.90 17.40 -14.15
N PRO A 424 -22.40 17.82 -15.32
CA PRO A 424 -23.15 18.65 -16.26
C PRO A 424 -24.31 17.94 -16.98
#